data_AF-A0A556QRK3-F1
#
_entry.id   AF-A0A556QRK3-F1
#
_cell.length_a   1.000
_cell.length_b   1.000
_cell.length_c   1.000
_cell.angle_alpha   90.00
_cell.angle_beta   90.00
_cell.angle_gamma   90.00
#
_symmetry.space_group_name_H-M   'P 1'
#
loop_
_entity.id
_entity.type
_entity.pdbx_description
1 polymer ?
#
loop_
_entity_poly.entity_id
_entity_poly.type
_entity_poly.pdbx_seq_one_letter_code
_entity_poly.pdbx_strand_id
1 'polypeptide(L)'
;MKALNTPLISSVAFVLPAIAMSLALLVTPSAQATDYTYTATGVTNWSAGAWTSATPSSSLDNELFFTAATGQRMVTTNNLGAGFQLNKLSINNTSSNSNGQNFSVAGNSLDFVKNSSNALPTIVLAKSNNSAGTTTISVAFTVTDALTVTSTVNTSSPNANSTIISSIITNNAGITFNGAGTNTITLGNTGTGIVSGLGGITVSGSYNVNMLGNNSYTGATTVSSGTLTLGNNNRIADASNLVMSGGTFATAGFSETLGTLSVLTAASVIDLGSAASALVFSDSSGVAWDPSIGLSFINFDAGVDSIKIGTNSNGLTVTQLGQITINGLAATIDSNGFLAISAIPEPTTYAAFVGALSLGWVAARRKRRAYAV
;
A
#
# COMPACT_ATOMS: atom_id res chain seq x y z
N MET A 1 -23.24 -100.43 10.07
CA MET A 1 -21.79 -100.48 9.76
C MET A 1 -21.52 -99.68 8.49
N LYS A 2 -20.53 -98.77 8.54
CA LYS A 2 -19.79 -98.12 7.40
C LYS A 2 -20.62 -97.31 6.38
N ALA A 3 -20.49 -95.98 6.31
CA ALA A 3 -19.45 -95.17 5.63
C ALA A 3 -19.46 -95.38 4.09
N LEU A 4 -19.36 -94.40 3.18
CA LEU A 4 -19.12 -92.95 3.15
C LEU A 4 -19.41 -92.52 1.69
N ASN A 5 -19.88 -91.30 1.42
CA ASN A 5 -19.35 -90.39 0.37
C ASN A 5 -20.32 -89.24 0.04
N THR A 6 -19.79 -88.03 0.19
CA THR A 6 -20.33 -86.75 -0.29
C THR A 6 -20.22 -86.61 -1.81
N PRO A 7 -21.04 -85.74 -2.42
CA PRO A 7 -20.45 -84.74 -3.31
C PRO A 7 -20.99 -83.31 -3.14
N LEU A 8 -20.02 -82.39 -3.23
CA LEU A 8 -19.99 -80.97 -3.57
C LEU A 8 -21.31 -80.26 -3.93
N ILE A 9 -21.64 -79.22 -3.14
CA ILE A 9 -22.66 -78.21 -3.48
C ILE A 9 -21.98 -77.04 -4.20
N SER A 10 -22.46 -76.75 -5.41
CA SER A 10 -22.09 -75.62 -6.25
C SER A 10 -22.48 -74.28 -5.59
N SER A 11 -21.50 -73.37 -5.40
CA SER A 11 -21.74 -71.99 -4.98
C SER A 11 -22.53 -71.22 -6.05
N VAL A 12 -23.74 -70.80 -5.70
CA VAL A 12 -24.50 -69.77 -6.43
C VAL A 12 -24.21 -68.43 -5.74
N ALA A 13 -23.48 -67.55 -6.42
CA ALA A 13 -23.23 -66.19 -5.95
C ALA A 13 -24.50 -65.35 -6.10
N PHE A 14 -25.13 -64.98 -4.97
CA PHE A 14 -26.21 -64.02 -4.93
C PHE A 14 -25.61 -62.60 -4.94
N VAL A 15 -25.73 -61.89 -6.06
CA VAL A 15 -25.38 -60.47 -6.15
C VAL A 15 -26.57 -59.67 -5.61
N LEU A 16 -26.42 -59.06 -4.43
CA LEU A 16 -27.37 -58.04 -3.96
C LEU A 16 -27.11 -56.73 -4.72
N PRO A 17 -28.16 -56.01 -5.19
CA PRO A 17 -27.98 -54.67 -5.70
C PRO A 17 -27.66 -53.73 -4.53
N ALA A 18 -26.46 -53.14 -4.55
CA ALA A 18 -26.10 -52.04 -3.66
C ALA A 18 -26.95 -50.82 -4.04
N ILE A 19 -27.91 -50.46 -3.19
CA ILE A 19 -28.60 -49.18 -3.28
C ILE A 19 -27.59 -48.11 -2.85
N ALA A 20 -27.02 -47.42 -3.82
CA ALA A 20 -26.22 -46.22 -3.57
C ALA A 20 -27.16 -45.12 -3.04
N MET A 21 -27.25 -44.98 -1.71
CA MET A 21 -27.74 -43.75 -1.10
C MET A 21 -26.72 -42.67 -1.42
N SER A 22 -27.00 -41.86 -2.45
CA SER A 22 -26.32 -40.58 -2.65
C SER A 22 -26.58 -39.73 -1.42
N LEU A 23 -25.61 -39.66 -0.51
CA LEU A 23 -25.60 -38.65 0.54
C LEU A 23 -25.43 -37.31 -0.17
N ALA A 24 -26.55 -36.64 -0.44
CA ALA A 24 -26.50 -35.23 -0.80
C ALA A 24 -25.85 -34.53 0.38
N LEU A 25 -24.58 -34.16 0.24
CA LEU A 25 -23.95 -33.19 1.13
C LEU A 25 -24.84 -31.96 0.99
N LEU A 26 -25.65 -31.70 2.02
CA LEU A 26 -26.42 -30.47 2.11
C LEU A 26 -25.36 -29.37 2.26
N VAL A 27 -24.88 -28.87 1.13
CA VAL A 27 -24.14 -27.62 1.08
C VAL A 27 -25.18 -26.59 1.53
N THR A 28 -25.19 -26.31 2.82
CA THR A 28 -25.85 -25.11 3.31
C THR A 28 -25.32 -23.99 2.44
N PRO A 29 -26.18 -23.22 1.73
CA PRO A 29 -25.69 -22.06 1.01
C PRO A 29 -24.84 -21.26 1.98
N SER A 30 -23.62 -20.89 1.53
CA SER A 30 -22.81 -19.90 2.24
C SER A 30 -23.76 -18.78 2.67
N ALA A 31 -23.73 -18.41 3.96
CA ALA A 31 -24.61 -17.37 4.47
C ALA A 31 -24.61 -16.20 3.47
N GLN A 32 -25.78 -15.85 2.92
CA GLN A 32 -25.80 -14.74 1.97
C GLN A 32 -25.37 -13.48 2.73
N ALA A 33 -24.49 -12.69 2.12
CA ALA A 33 -24.15 -11.37 2.61
C ALA A 33 -25.45 -10.60 2.86
N THR A 34 -25.68 -10.21 4.12
CA THR A 34 -26.85 -9.41 4.46
C THR A 34 -26.48 -7.95 4.25
N ASP A 35 -27.12 -7.32 3.27
CA ASP A 35 -26.91 -5.91 2.94
C ASP A 35 -27.74 -5.02 3.89
N TYR A 36 -27.07 -4.12 4.59
CA TYR A 36 -27.68 -3.14 5.48
C TYR A 36 -27.50 -1.73 4.89
N THR A 37 -28.58 -1.12 4.41
CA THR A 37 -28.56 0.22 3.79
C THR A 37 -29.03 1.34 4.73
N TYR A 38 -28.21 2.39 4.82
CA TYR A 38 -28.39 3.58 5.65
C TYR A 38 -28.33 4.88 4.81
N THR A 39 -29.48 5.41 4.35
CA THR A 39 -29.77 6.82 3.85
C THR A 39 -29.97 8.02 4.87
N ALA A 40 -28.93 8.77 5.31
CA ALA A 40 -29.04 9.50 6.61
C ALA A 40 -29.69 10.88 6.56
N THR A 41 -30.33 11.28 7.67
CA THR A 41 -30.64 12.67 8.03
C THR A 41 -30.18 12.97 9.48
N GLY A 42 -29.16 13.80 9.70
CA GLY A 42 -28.71 14.23 11.04
C GLY A 42 -27.66 13.34 11.74
N VAL A 43 -27.66 13.33 13.09
CA VAL A 43 -26.79 12.48 13.95
C VAL A 43 -27.53 11.19 14.31
N THR A 44 -26.96 10.02 14.02
CA THR A 44 -27.67 8.72 14.17
C THR A 44 -26.79 7.60 14.75
N ASN A 45 -27.40 6.62 15.41
CA ASN A 45 -26.75 5.43 15.98
C ASN A 45 -26.98 4.19 15.09
N TRP A 46 -26.04 3.25 15.04
CA TRP A 46 -26.12 2.05 14.19
C TRP A 46 -27.12 0.99 14.69
N SER A 47 -27.35 0.90 16.01
CA SER A 47 -28.23 -0.12 16.64
C SER A 47 -29.61 0.39 17.08
N ALA A 48 -29.88 1.71 17.03
CA ALA A 48 -31.16 2.29 17.43
C ALA A 48 -31.86 2.89 16.20
N GLY A 49 -32.83 2.15 15.62
CA GLY A 49 -33.66 2.62 14.49
C GLY A 49 -34.30 3.99 14.77
N ALA A 50 -34.42 4.91 13.82
CA ALA A 50 -35.08 4.74 12.53
C ALA A 50 -34.15 4.92 11.33
N TRP A 51 -33.85 3.77 10.77
CA TRP A 51 -33.26 3.48 9.47
C TRP A 51 -34.13 2.32 9.01
N THR A 52 -35.03 2.45 8.03
CA THR A 52 -36.19 1.54 7.91
C THR A 52 -35.80 0.05 7.85
N SER A 53 -35.82 -0.59 9.04
CA SER A 53 -35.85 -2.02 9.40
C SER A 53 -34.60 -2.87 9.66
N ALA A 54 -33.34 -2.39 9.59
CA ALA A 54 -32.20 -3.33 9.69
C ALA A 54 -31.23 -3.08 10.88
N THR A 55 -31.26 -3.95 11.89
CA THR A 55 -30.23 -4.07 12.95
C THR A 55 -29.28 -5.22 12.61
N PRO A 56 -27.97 -5.00 12.40
CA PRO A 56 -27.03 -6.09 12.16
C PRO A 56 -26.98 -7.04 13.35
N SER A 57 -27.45 -8.28 13.17
CA SER A 57 -27.61 -9.27 14.24
C SER A 57 -26.38 -10.17 14.44
N SER A 58 -25.25 -9.80 13.85
CA SER A 58 -23.97 -10.55 13.79
C SER A 58 -24.01 -11.83 12.95
N SER A 59 -22.91 -12.02 12.20
CA SER A 59 -22.32 -13.23 11.62
C SER A 59 -21.47 -12.78 10.41
N LEU A 60 -20.56 -13.65 9.95
CA LEU A 60 -19.75 -13.43 8.74
C LEU A 60 -20.65 -12.88 7.61
N ASP A 61 -20.12 -12.00 6.77
CA ASP A 61 -20.73 -11.54 5.49
C ASP A 61 -21.55 -10.25 5.53
N ASN A 62 -21.48 -9.48 6.61
CA ASN A 62 -22.19 -8.19 6.64
C ASN A 62 -21.58 -7.21 5.62
N GLU A 63 -22.47 -6.56 4.86
CA GLU A 63 -22.19 -5.36 4.08
C GLU A 63 -22.97 -4.18 4.67
N LEU A 64 -22.26 -3.13 5.10
CA LEU A 64 -22.87 -1.88 5.54
C LEU A 64 -22.74 -0.84 4.42
N PHE A 65 -23.86 -0.33 3.93
CA PHE A 65 -23.90 0.71 2.90
C PHE A 65 -24.49 2.01 3.46
N PHE A 66 -23.72 3.09 3.40
CA PHE A 66 -24.15 4.44 3.80
C PHE A 66 -24.32 5.32 2.57
N THR A 67 -25.46 5.99 2.44
CA THR A 67 -25.71 6.99 1.39
C THR A 67 -26.27 8.28 1.97
N ALA A 68 -25.80 9.44 1.49
CA ALA A 68 -26.36 10.73 1.89
C ALA A 68 -27.59 11.07 1.04
N ALA A 69 -28.58 11.74 1.63
CA ALA A 69 -29.52 12.55 0.85
C ALA A 69 -28.83 13.84 0.36
N THR A 70 -29.26 14.37 -0.78
CA THR A 70 -28.70 15.60 -1.37
C THR A 70 -28.74 16.75 -0.37
N GLY A 71 -27.58 17.36 -0.07
CA GLY A 71 -27.49 18.58 0.75
C GLY A 71 -27.44 18.39 2.27
N GLN A 72 -27.28 17.17 2.80
CA GLN A 72 -27.35 16.90 4.26
C GLN A 72 -26.09 16.28 4.87
N ARG A 73 -25.58 16.83 5.98
CA ARG A 73 -24.40 16.30 6.70
C ARG A 73 -24.73 14.98 7.40
N MET A 74 -23.93 13.95 7.18
CA MET A 74 -24.08 12.65 7.84
C MET A 74 -23.09 12.51 9.00
N VAL A 75 -23.56 12.39 10.23
CA VAL A 75 -22.70 12.01 11.38
C VAL A 75 -23.31 10.75 11.99
N THR A 76 -22.52 9.69 12.13
CA THR A 76 -23.02 8.42 12.65
C THR A 76 -22.15 7.92 13.81
N THR A 77 -22.75 7.18 14.73
CA THR A 77 -22.02 6.54 15.84
C THR A 77 -22.22 5.04 15.75
N ASN A 78 -21.12 4.30 15.58
CA ASN A 78 -21.09 2.86 15.70
C ASN A 78 -21.23 2.45 17.17
N ASN A 79 -22.43 2.03 17.53
CA ASN A 79 -22.75 1.45 18.81
C ASN A 79 -23.13 -0.05 18.69
N LEU A 80 -22.67 -0.73 17.62
CA LEU A 80 -22.69 -2.19 17.55
C LEU A 80 -21.77 -2.78 18.63
N GLY A 81 -21.95 -4.05 18.98
CA GLY A 81 -21.04 -4.71 19.95
C GLY A 81 -19.57 -4.61 19.54
N ALA A 82 -18.66 -4.56 20.52
CA ALA A 82 -17.23 -4.58 20.24
C ALA A 82 -16.83 -5.86 19.48
N GLY A 83 -15.94 -5.72 18.48
CA GLY A 83 -15.51 -6.86 17.67
C GLY A 83 -16.55 -7.30 16.64
N PHE A 84 -17.44 -6.40 16.23
CA PHE A 84 -18.40 -6.69 15.17
C PHE A 84 -17.66 -7.00 13.86
N GLN A 85 -17.90 -8.21 13.34
CA GLN A 85 -17.27 -8.69 12.11
C GLN A 85 -17.99 -8.14 10.87
N LEU A 86 -17.19 -7.65 9.93
CA LEU A 86 -17.65 -7.02 8.70
C LEU A 86 -16.83 -7.49 7.51
N ASN A 87 -17.48 -7.78 6.39
CA ASN A 87 -16.77 -8.02 5.14
C ASN A 87 -16.69 -6.75 4.28
N LYS A 88 -17.76 -5.95 4.24
CA LYS A 88 -17.79 -4.76 3.38
C LYS A 88 -18.36 -3.53 4.08
N LEU A 89 -17.64 -2.42 3.96
CA LEU A 89 -18.11 -1.09 4.37
C LEU A 89 -18.12 -0.16 3.16
N SER A 90 -19.30 0.21 2.69
CA SER A 90 -19.49 1.13 1.58
C SER A 90 -20.01 2.46 2.10
N ILE A 91 -19.29 3.55 1.82
CA ILE A 91 -19.67 4.91 2.19
C ILE A 91 -19.78 5.71 0.89
N ASN A 92 -21.00 6.06 0.50
CA ASN A 92 -21.30 6.82 -0.69
C ASN A 92 -21.81 8.22 -0.32
N ASN A 93 -20.91 9.20 -0.37
CA ASN A 93 -21.27 10.59 -0.09
C ASN A 93 -21.72 11.29 -1.38
N THR A 94 -23.02 11.25 -1.66
CA THR A 94 -23.59 11.80 -2.91
C THR A 94 -24.02 13.27 -2.82
N SER A 95 -23.76 13.96 -1.70
CA SER A 95 -24.20 15.34 -1.50
C SER A 95 -23.46 16.33 -2.42
N SER A 96 -24.20 17.24 -3.04
CA SER A 96 -23.71 18.27 -3.97
C SER A 96 -23.42 19.64 -3.32
N ASN A 97 -23.41 19.75 -1.99
CA ASN A 97 -23.24 21.03 -1.29
C ASN A 97 -21.77 21.33 -0.88
N SER A 98 -21.38 22.60 -1.02
CA SER A 98 -20.01 23.11 -0.80
C SER A 98 -19.52 23.07 0.67
N ASN A 99 -20.37 22.66 1.62
CA ASN A 99 -20.08 22.68 3.05
C ASN A 99 -19.65 21.31 3.56
N GLY A 100 -18.40 20.91 3.29
CA GLY A 100 -17.62 20.13 4.26
C GLY A 100 -18.34 18.96 4.94
N GLN A 101 -18.78 17.95 4.19
CA GLN A 101 -19.63 16.88 4.75
C GLN A 101 -18.79 15.77 5.39
N ASN A 102 -18.52 15.89 6.69
CA ASN A 102 -17.81 14.89 7.49
C ASN A 102 -18.70 13.68 7.79
N PHE A 103 -18.62 12.60 6.99
CA PHE A 103 -19.05 11.29 7.49
C PHE A 103 -18.08 10.89 8.59
N SER A 104 -18.53 11.01 9.84
CA SER A 104 -17.85 10.47 11.01
C SER A 104 -18.53 9.19 11.42
N VAL A 105 -17.74 8.15 11.65
CA VAL A 105 -18.14 7.00 12.45
C VAL A 105 -17.23 7.01 13.66
N ALA A 106 -17.80 7.00 14.85
CA ALA A 106 -17.08 6.82 16.11
C ALA A 106 -17.73 5.70 16.93
N GLY A 107 -17.04 5.13 17.91
CA GLY A 107 -17.57 4.11 18.80
C GLY A 107 -16.80 2.80 18.73
N ASN A 108 -17.50 1.66 18.77
CA ASN A 108 -16.86 0.35 18.93
C ASN A 108 -16.02 -0.06 17.70
N SER A 109 -15.01 -0.91 17.92
CA SER A 109 -14.12 -1.40 16.86
C SER A 109 -14.85 -2.31 15.88
N LEU A 110 -14.50 -2.19 14.59
CA LEU A 110 -14.93 -3.09 13.52
C LEU A 110 -13.82 -4.10 13.22
N ASP A 111 -14.18 -5.36 13.05
CA ASP A 111 -13.25 -6.43 12.68
C ASP A 111 -13.49 -6.85 11.22
N PHE A 112 -12.53 -6.53 10.35
CA PHE A 112 -12.59 -6.86 8.94
C PHE A 112 -12.10 -8.30 8.71
N VAL A 113 -13.05 -9.15 8.33
CA VAL A 113 -12.83 -10.58 8.10
C VAL A 113 -13.33 -10.97 6.70
N LYS A 114 -12.77 -12.02 6.15
CA LYS A 114 -13.27 -12.63 4.91
C LYS A 114 -14.71 -13.12 5.09
N ASN A 115 -15.46 -13.12 4.00
CA ASN A 115 -16.81 -13.66 4.00
C ASN A 115 -16.79 -15.22 3.96
N SER A 116 -17.96 -15.85 4.07
CA SER A 116 -18.15 -17.30 4.04
C SER A 116 -17.79 -17.93 2.69
N SER A 117 -17.67 -17.11 1.64
CA SER A 117 -17.12 -17.46 0.32
C SER A 117 -15.61 -17.20 0.21
N ASN A 118 -14.91 -16.87 1.30
CA ASN A 118 -13.50 -16.46 1.37
C ASN A 118 -13.15 -15.18 0.58
N ALA A 119 -14.13 -14.32 0.26
CA ALA A 119 -13.83 -13.03 -0.34
C ALA A 119 -13.22 -12.08 0.70
N LEU A 120 -12.13 -11.42 0.32
CA LEU A 120 -11.42 -10.48 1.18
C LEU A 120 -12.28 -9.26 1.55
N PRO A 121 -12.11 -8.70 2.75
CA PRO A 121 -12.85 -7.53 3.15
C PRO A 121 -12.52 -6.28 2.32
N THR A 122 -13.49 -5.39 2.18
CA THR A 122 -13.34 -4.12 1.46
C THR A 122 -13.95 -2.93 2.20
N ILE A 123 -13.32 -1.76 2.07
CA ILE A 123 -13.93 -0.46 2.35
C ILE A 123 -14.04 0.27 1.02
N VAL A 124 -15.22 0.78 0.67
CA VAL A 124 -15.45 1.57 -0.53
C VAL A 124 -15.87 2.98 -0.13
N LEU A 125 -15.09 3.96 -0.54
CA LEU A 125 -15.26 5.38 -0.27
C LEU A 125 -15.61 6.08 -1.58
N ALA A 126 -16.90 6.24 -1.83
CA ALA A 126 -17.42 6.89 -3.03
C ALA A 126 -17.92 8.30 -2.73
N LYS A 127 -17.72 9.20 -3.69
CA LYS A 127 -18.17 10.60 -3.60
C LYS A 127 -18.82 11.06 -4.92
N SER A 128 -19.87 11.88 -4.82
CA SER A 128 -20.50 12.59 -5.96
C SER A 128 -19.98 14.02 -6.12
N ASN A 129 -20.12 14.54 -7.34
CA ASN A 129 -19.56 15.80 -7.81
C ASN A 129 -19.97 17.01 -6.95
N ASN A 130 -19.06 17.98 -6.85
CA ASN A 130 -19.19 19.32 -6.25
C ASN A 130 -19.01 19.48 -4.73
N SER A 131 -18.90 18.42 -3.94
CA SER A 131 -18.58 18.59 -2.51
C SER A 131 -17.08 18.79 -2.28
N ALA A 132 -16.65 19.88 -1.63
CA ALA A 132 -15.27 20.00 -1.09
C ALA A 132 -15.07 19.22 0.23
N GLY A 133 -16.08 18.43 0.65
CA GLY A 133 -16.07 17.77 1.96
C GLY A 133 -15.10 16.61 2.13
N THR A 134 -14.59 16.49 3.35
CA THR A 134 -13.72 15.41 3.83
C THR A 134 -14.56 14.27 4.42
N THR A 135 -14.23 13.02 4.12
CA THR A 135 -14.75 11.85 4.85
C THR A 135 -13.84 11.55 6.04
N THR A 136 -14.35 11.39 7.26
CA THR A 136 -13.52 11.17 8.45
C THR A 136 -13.89 9.88 9.17
N ILE A 137 -13.10 8.83 9.07
CA ILE A 137 -13.38 7.58 9.79
C ILE A 137 -12.67 7.62 11.15
N SER A 138 -13.44 7.53 12.23
CA SER A 138 -12.95 7.61 13.63
C SER A 138 -13.27 6.35 14.45
N VAL A 139 -13.76 5.27 13.83
CA VAL A 139 -13.89 3.95 14.48
C VAL A 139 -12.60 3.18 14.33
N ALA A 140 -12.20 2.51 15.41
CA ALA A 140 -11.08 1.60 15.35
C ALA A 140 -11.35 0.45 14.38
N PHE A 141 -10.29 -0.02 13.72
CA PHE A 141 -10.31 -1.18 12.83
C PHE A 141 -9.40 -2.27 13.38
N THR A 142 -9.86 -3.51 13.27
CA THR A 142 -9.03 -4.70 13.29
C THR A 142 -9.08 -5.30 11.89
N VAL A 143 -7.92 -5.54 11.28
CA VAL A 143 -7.80 -6.13 9.94
C VAL A 143 -7.27 -7.55 10.11
N THR A 144 -8.21 -8.46 10.37
CA THR A 144 -7.92 -9.88 10.61
C THR A 144 -7.57 -10.59 9.30
N ASP A 145 -8.28 -10.28 8.22
CA ASP A 145 -7.96 -10.69 6.85
C ASP A 145 -7.58 -9.48 6.00
N ALA A 146 -6.81 -9.68 4.93
CA ALA A 146 -6.27 -8.60 4.10
C ALA A 146 -7.39 -7.68 3.57
N LEU A 147 -7.27 -6.38 3.83
CA LEU A 147 -8.30 -5.38 3.55
C LEU A 147 -7.95 -4.54 2.32
N THR A 148 -8.91 -4.32 1.42
CA THR A 148 -8.77 -3.32 0.35
C THR A 148 -9.62 -2.09 0.63
N VAL A 149 -9.00 -0.92 0.75
CA VAL A 149 -9.67 0.38 0.87
C VAL A 149 -9.66 1.06 -0.49
N THR A 150 -10.85 1.22 -1.09
CA THR A 150 -11.01 1.82 -2.40
C THR A 150 -11.58 3.24 -2.30
N SER A 151 -10.94 4.23 -2.91
CA SER A 151 -11.49 5.60 -3.02
C SER A 151 -11.81 5.94 -4.48
N THR A 152 -13.10 6.15 -4.79
CA THR A 152 -13.59 6.44 -6.14
C THR A 152 -14.31 7.78 -6.22
N VAL A 153 -14.12 8.48 -7.35
CA VAL A 153 -14.97 9.62 -7.74
C VAL A 153 -15.96 9.09 -8.77
N ASN A 154 -17.26 9.19 -8.49
CA ASN A 154 -18.29 8.56 -9.32
C ASN A 154 -18.64 9.36 -10.61
N THR A 155 -17.79 10.30 -11.06
CA THR A 155 -17.96 11.10 -12.29
C THR A 155 -16.78 12.08 -12.47
N SER A 156 -16.73 12.80 -13.61
CA SER A 156 -15.69 13.77 -14.00
C SER A 156 -15.61 15.03 -13.10
N SER A 157 -15.51 14.88 -11.78
CA SER A 157 -15.34 15.97 -10.84
C SER A 157 -13.93 16.56 -10.91
N PRO A 158 -13.76 17.89 -10.89
CA PRO A 158 -12.45 18.52 -10.72
C PRO A 158 -11.90 18.42 -9.30
N ASN A 159 -12.72 18.05 -8.30
CA ASN A 159 -12.35 18.04 -6.89
C ASN A 159 -12.03 16.63 -6.40
N ALA A 160 -10.81 16.42 -5.89
CA ALA A 160 -10.36 15.17 -5.28
C ALA A 160 -11.23 14.75 -4.07
N ASN A 161 -11.47 13.44 -3.90
CA ASN A 161 -11.98 12.91 -2.63
C ASN A 161 -10.87 12.99 -1.57
N SER A 162 -11.16 13.59 -0.41
CA SER A 162 -10.25 13.59 0.74
C SER A 162 -10.85 12.75 1.85
N THR A 163 -10.16 11.69 2.26
CA THR A 163 -10.54 10.86 3.41
C THR A 163 -9.47 10.96 4.47
N ILE A 164 -9.89 11.09 5.73
CA ILE A 164 -9.03 10.99 6.91
C ILE A 164 -9.47 9.77 7.69
N ILE A 165 -8.55 8.85 7.97
CA ILE A 165 -8.77 7.78 8.94
C ILE A 165 -7.99 8.19 10.19
N SER A 166 -8.71 8.63 11.23
CA SER A 166 -8.15 9.19 12.46
C SER A 166 -8.20 8.23 13.65
N SER A 167 -8.48 6.97 13.41
CA SER A 167 -8.63 5.92 14.41
C SER A 167 -7.46 4.93 14.41
N ILE A 168 -7.34 4.17 15.49
CA ILE A 168 -6.37 3.07 15.58
C ILE A 168 -6.80 1.94 14.62
N ILE A 169 -5.83 1.45 13.87
CA ILE A 169 -5.91 0.33 12.94
C ILE A 169 -4.93 -0.74 13.43
N THR A 170 -5.46 -1.90 13.80
CA THR A 170 -4.67 -3.10 14.08
C THR A 170 -4.59 -3.92 12.79
N ASN A 171 -3.49 -3.79 12.07
CA ASN A 171 -3.25 -4.41 10.77
C ASN A 171 -2.54 -5.76 10.93
N ASN A 172 -3.29 -6.86 10.94
CA ASN A 172 -2.71 -8.20 11.12
C ASN A 172 -2.37 -8.87 9.78
N ALA A 173 -3.10 -8.55 8.70
CA ALA A 173 -3.02 -9.29 7.43
C ALA A 173 -2.62 -8.45 6.21
N GLY A 174 -2.58 -7.13 6.33
CA GLY A 174 -2.20 -6.20 5.28
C GLY A 174 -3.37 -5.33 4.80
N ILE A 175 -3.05 -4.11 4.39
CA ILE A 175 -4.03 -3.15 3.85
C ILE A 175 -3.55 -2.68 2.47
N THR A 176 -4.43 -2.79 1.49
CA THR A 176 -4.23 -2.21 0.16
C THR A 176 -5.10 -0.98 0.00
N PHE A 177 -4.45 0.14 -0.27
CA PHE A 177 -5.07 1.39 -0.66
C PHE A 177 -5.14 1.40 -2.19
N ASN A 178 -6.35 1.36 -2.75
CA ASN A 178 -6.62 1.40 -4.18
C ASN A 178 -7.54 2.59 -4.53
N GLY A 179 -7.32 3.26 -5.66
CA GLY A 179 -8.06 4.47 -5.97
C GLY A 179 -7.61 5.13 -7.25
N ALA A 180 -8.40 6.07 -7.73
CA ALA A 180 -8.16 6.71 -9.01
C ALA A 180 -8.15 8.24 -8.89
N GLY A 181 -7.38 8.87 -9.77
CA GLY A 181 -7.33 10.32 -9.90
C GLY A 181 -6.57 10.97 -8.75
N THR A 182 -6.97 12.20 -8.41
CA THR A 182 -6.28 13.05 -7.43
C THR A 182 -6.72 12.80 -5.98
N ASN A 183 -7.44 11.70 -5.71
CA ASN A 183 -7.95 11.36 -4.38
C ASN A 183 -6.83 11.30 -3.33
N THR A 184 -7.19 11.57 -2.08
CA THR A 184 -6.28 11.48 -0.94
C THR A 184 -6.88 10.63 0.16
N ILE A 185 -6.09 9.70 0.70
CA ILE A 185 -6.37 9.04 1.98
C ILE A 185 -5.28 9.47 2.95
N THR A 186 -5.68 10.03 4.07
CA THR A 186 -4.77 10.45 5.12
C THR A 186 -4.91 9.48 6.28
N LEU A 187 -3.85 8.73 6.55
CA LEU A 187 -3.69 7.91 7.74
C LEU A 187 -3.21 8.83 8.86
N GLY A 188 -4.20 9.50 9.43
CA GLY A 188 -4.10 10.04 10.75
C GLY A 188 -4.50 11.44 11.05
N ASN A 189 -4.36 11.74 12.34
CA ASN A 189 -4.20 13.08 12.85
C ASN A 189 -2.76 13.22 13.36
N THR A 190 -2.17 14.41 13.23
CA THR A 190 -0.80 14.67 13.68
C THR A 190 -0.66 14.28 15.16
N GLY A 191 0.25 13.35 15.48
CA GLY A 191 0.62 13.03 16.86
C GLY A 191 -0.04 11.81 17.51
N THR A 192 -0.89 11.04 16.80
CA THR A 192 -1.35 9.72 17.28
C THR A 192 -0.71 8.57 16.50
N GLY A 193 -0.55 7.41 17.13
CA GLY A 193 -0.15 6.17 16.47
C GLY A 193 -1.37 5.45 15.90
N ILE A 194 -1.29 5.02 14.64
CA ILE A 194 -2.51 4.80 13.83
C ILE A 194 -2.54 3.42 13.24
N VAL A 195 -1.48 2.97 12.58
CA VAL A 195 -1.39 1.60 12.09
C VAL A 195 -0.36 0.82 12.89
N SER A 196 -0.76 -0.31 13.46
CA SER A 196 0.09 -1.27 14.18
C SER A 196 -0.12 -2.68 13.62
N GLY A 197 0.71 -3.66 14.05
CA GLY A 197 0.52 -5.08 13.70
C GLY A 197 1.56 -5.63 12.71
N LEU A 198 1.31 -6.83 12.18
CA LEU A 198 2.25 -7.56 11.33
C LEU A 198 1.99 -7.34 9.82
N GLY A 199 0.79 -6.87 9.47
CA GLY A 199 0.40 -6.62 8.09
C GLY A 199 1.16 -5.45 7.47
N GLY A 200 1.42 -5.54 6.17
CA GLY A 200 2.01 -4.45 5.39
C GLY A 200 0.99 -3.41 4.92
N ILE A 201 1.48 -2.34 4.31
CA ILE A 201 0.67 -1.35 3.60
C ILE A 201 1.04 -1.40 2.13
N THR A 202 0.05 -1.47 1.24
CA THR A 202 0.25 -1.35 -0.20
C THR A 202 -0.50 -0.14 -0.73
N VAL A 203 0.19 0.75 -1.44
CA VAL A 203 -0.42 1.83 -2.22
C VAL A 203 -0.49 1.40 -3.68
N SER A 204 -1.70 1.42 -4.23
CA SER A 204 -2.06 1.01 -5.58
C SER A 204 -3.06 2.01 -6.17
N GLY A 205 -3.23 2.02 -7.49
CA GLY A 205 -3.99 3.08 -8.16
C GLY A 205 -3.22 4.42 -8.24
N SER A 206 -3.85 5.48 -8.74
CA SER A 206 -3.15 6.74 -9.13
C SER A 206 -3.18 7.87 -8.10
N TYR A 207 -3.63 7.58 -6.88
CA TYR A 207 -3.98 8.58 -5.87
C TYR A 207 -2.91 8.69 -4.76
N ASN A 208 -3.11 9.62 -3.82
CA ASN A 208 -2.14 9.90 -2.75
C ASN A 208 -2.57 9.27 -1.41
N VAL A 209 -1.65 8.62 -0.72
CA VAL A 209 -1.80 8.18 0.67
C VAL A 209 -0.84 8.98 1.54
N ASN A 210 -1.36 9.71 2.52
CA ASN A 210 -0.57 10.55 3.42
C ASN A 210 -0.42 9.87 4.79
N MET A 211 0.82 9.73 5.27
CA MET A 211 1.15 9.13 6.55
C MET A 211 1.40 10.23 7.60
N LEU A 212 0.39 10.60 8.37
CA LEU A 212 0.53 11.61 9.44
C LEU A 212 0.85 10.97 10.81
N GLY A 213 0.26 9.82 11.10
CA GLY A 213 0.44 9.12 12.37
C GLY A 213 1.82 8.45 12.51
N ASN A 214 2.23 8.19 13.75
CA ASN A 214 3.40 7.35 14.05
C ASN A 214 3.01 5.87 13.92
N ASN A 215 3.35 5.22 12.81
CA ASN A 215 2.93 3.84 12.58
C ASN A 215 3.98 2.84 13.07
N SER A 216 3.51 1.71 13.59
CA SER A 216 4.34 0.64 14.18
C SER A 216 4.07 -0.73 13.53
N TYR A 217 3.41 -0.77 12.37
CA TYR A 217 3.28 -2.00 11.61
C TYR A 217 4.66 -2.46 11.10
N THR A 218 4.86 -3.76 11.04
CA THR A 218 6.17 -4.35 10.70
C THR A 218 6.19 -5.02 9.33
N GLY A 219 5.03 -5.28 8.72
CA GLY A 219 4.96 -5.75 7.35
C GLY A 219 5.42 -4.69 6.35
N ALA A 220 5.86 -5.13 5.16
CA ALA A 220 6.45 -4.24 4.17
C ALA A 220 5.50 -3.13 3.70
N THR A 221 6.07 -1.97 3.39
CA THR A 221 5.42 -0.86 2.72
C THR A 221 5.67 -0.97 1.22
N THR A 222 4.63 -1.22 0.44
CA THR A 222 4.71 -1.38 -1.02
C THR A 222 4.06 -0.19 -1.72
N VAL A 223 4.77 0.42 -2.68
CA VAL A 223 4.26 1.51 -3.52
C VAL A 223 4.23 1.02 -4.97
N SER A 224 3.10 0.44 -5.36
CA SER A 224 2.89 -0.14 -6.69
C SER A 224 2.51 0.89 -7.74
N SER A 225 1.82 1.96 -7.34
CA SER A 225 1.48 3.11 -8.18
C SER A 225 0.98 4.25 -7.29
N GLY A 226 0.73 5.43 -7.88
CA GLY A 226 0.27 6.60 -7.12
C GLY A 226 1.40 7.13 -6.23
N THR A 227 1.03 7.78 -5.12
CA THR A 227 2.02 8.39 -4.22
C THR A 227 1.75 8.01 -2.76
N LEU A 228 2.79 7.58 -2.05
CA LEU A 228 2.81 7.51 -0.59
C LEU A 228 3.63 8.69 -0.06
N THR A 229 3.01 9.58 0.71
CA THR A 229 3.63 10.81 1.21
C THR A 229 3.79 10.78 2.73
N LEU A 230 4.97 11.13 3.24
CA LEU A 230 5.19 11.33 4.67
C LEU A 230 4.66 12.69 5.13
N GLY A 231 4.06 12.72 6.32
CA GLY A 231 3.59 13.95 6.96
C GLY A 231 4.47 14.49 8.07
N ASN A 232 5.49 13.74 8.48
CA ASN A 232 6.45 14.08 9.53
C ASN A 232 7.63 13.09 9.47
N ASN A 233 8.64 13.22 10.33
CA ASN A 233 9.76 12.28 10.43
C ASN A 233 9.31 10.94 11.03
N ASN A 234 9.91 9.82 10.61
CA ASN A 234 9.72 8.49 11.21
C ASN A 234 8.24 8.09 11.31
N ARG A 235 7.54 8.02 10.17
CA ARG A 235 6.10 7.65 10.12
C ARG A 235 5.91 6.18 9.86
N ILE A 236 6.89 5.52 9.23
CA ILE A 236 6.90 4.09 8.97
C ILE A 236 7.82 3.45 10.00
N ALA A 237 7.54 2.22 10.42
CA ALA A 237 8.41 1.53 11.36
C ALA A 237 9.76 1.23 10.71
N ASP A 238 10.86 1.42 11.46
CA ASP A 238 12.23 1.19 10.99
C ASP A 238 12.47 -0.22 10.43
N ALA A 239 11.72 -1.22 10.91
CA ALA A 239 11.81 -2.60 10.44
C ALA A 239 11.03 -2.87 9.13
N SER A 240 10.18 -1.94 8.69
CA SER A 240 9.38 -2.11 7.48
C SER A 240 10.26 -1.92 6.24
N ASN A 241 10.29 -2.94 5.38
CA ASN A 241 10.94 -2.84 4.07
C ASN A 241 10.13 -1.93 3.14
N LEU A 242 10.83 -1.17 2.29
CA LEU A 242 10.21 -0.42 1.21
C LEU A 242 10.30 -1.20 -0.10
N VAL A 243 9.15 -1.47 -0.70
CA VAL A 243 9.03 -2.16 -1.98
C VAL A 243 8.47 -1.18 -3.02
N MET A 244 9.29 -0.82 -3.99
CA MET A 244 8.92 0.10 -5.07
C MET A 244 8.55 -0.68 -6.33
N SER A 245 7.33 -0.48 -6.83
CA SER A 245 6.74 -1.31 -7.88
C SER A 245 6.01 -0.49 -8.97
N GLY A 246 6.29 0.81 -9.07
CA GLY A 246 5.77 1.70 -10.12
C GLY A 246 5.27 3.08 -9.68
N GLY A 247 5.22 3.36 -8.37
CA GLY A 247 4.74 4.64 -7.83
C GLY A 247 5.83 5.54 -7.26
N THR A 248 5.38 6.56 -6.52
CA THR A 248 6.23 7.55 -5.86
C THR A 248 6.18 7.41 -4.34
N PHE A 249 7.34 7.30 -3.70
CA PHE A 249 7.46 7.51 -2.26
C PHE A 249 7.99 8.93 -2.03
N ALA A 250 7.14 9.82 -1.51
CA ALA A 250 7.47 11.20 -1.24
C ALA A 250 7.76 11.40 0.25
N THR A 251 9.01 11.71 0.59
CA THR A 251 9.39 12.03 1.98
C THR A 251 8.90 13.42 2.39
N ALA A 252 8.58 14.28 1.42
CA ALA A 252 8.15 15.67 1.64
C ALA A 252 9.13 16.49 2.50
N GLY A 253 10.43 16.17 2.45
CA GLY A 253 11.47 16.82 3.25
C GLY A 253 11.60 16.28 4.68
N PHE A 254 10.91 15.19 5.01
CA PHE A 254 11.04 14.51 6.29
C PHE A 254 12.08 13.38 6.24
N SER A 255 12.74 13.15 7.38
CA SER A 255 13.67 12.04 7.57
C SER A 255 12.94 10.75 7.89
N GLU A 256 13.46 9.63 7.39
CA GLU A 256 12.88 8.31 7.56
C GLU A 256 13.96 7.22 7.61
N THR A 257 13.75 6.20 8.44
CA THR A 257 14.57 5.00 8.52
C THR A 257 13.69 3.80 8.19
N LEU A 258 14.18 2.93 7.31
CA LEU A 258 13.44 1.78 6.81
C LEU A 258 14.33 0.54 6.82
N GLY A 259 13.68 -0.61 6.60
CA GLY A 259 14.34 -1.88 6.32
C GLY A 259 15.04 -1.84 4.95
N THR A 260 15.01 -2.97 4.25
CA THR A 260 15.62 -3.04 2.92
C THR A 260 14.78 -2.31 1.87
N LEU A 261 15.44 -1.85 0.81
CA LEU A 261 14.82 -1.30 -0.39
C LEU A 261 14.79 -2.35 -1.51
N SER A 262 13.65 -2.49 -2.19
CA SER A 262 13.53 -3.34 -3.38
C SER A 262 12.75 -2.65 -4.50
N VAL A 263 13.07 -3.03 -5.75
CA VAL A 263 12.44 -2.49 -6.96
C VAL A 263 12.01 -3.67 -7.85
N LEU A 264 10.71 -3.86 -8.07
CA LEU A 264 10.20 -5.13 -8.61
C LEU A 264 9.56 -5.04 -10.00
N THR A 265 8.51 -4.23 -10.20
CA THR A 265 7.65 -4.42 -11.40
C THR A 265 7.57 -3.24 -12.34
N ALA A 266 7.90 -2.02 -11.91
CA ALA A 266 7.87 -0.83 -12.75
C ALA A 266 8.75 0.29 -12.20
N ALA A 267 9.20 1.17 -13.10
CA ALA A 267 10.06 2.29 -12.77
C ALA A 267 9.42 3.14 -11.68
N SER A 268 10.21 3.49 -10.67
CA SER A 268 9.70 4.10 -9.45
C SER A 268 10.47 5.36 -9.08
N VAL A 269 9.83 6.22 -8.28
CA VAL A 269 10.40 7.49 -7.84
C VAL A 269 10.44 7.55 -6.33
N ILE A 270 11.55 8.03 -5.77
CA ILE A 270 11.63 8.51 -4.40
C ILE A 270 11.86 10.02 -4.47
N ASP A 271 10.94 10.79 -3.92
CA ASP A 271 10.98 12.25 -3.92
C ASP A 271 11.36 12.74 -2.52
N LEU A 272 12.50 13.42 -2.40
CA LEU A 272 13.00 13.93 -1.12
C LEU A 272 12.34 15.24 -0.67
N GLY A 273 11.56 15.90 -1.53
CA GLY A 273 10.99 17.21 -1.23
C GLY A 273 12.05 18.33 -1.21
N SER A 274 11.78 19.40 -0.46
CA SER A 274 12.60 20.63 -0.49
C SER A 274 13.26 21.00 0.84
N ALA A 275 13.15 20.15 1.86
CA ALA A 275 13.73 20.39 3.17
C ALA A 275 14.82 19.36 3.47
N ALA A 276 15.73 19.70 4.38
CA ALA A 276 16.82 18.82 4.76
C ALA A 276 16.29 17.48 5.29
N SER A 277 16.65 16.39 4.60
CA SER A 277 16.16 15.06 4.91
C SER A 277 17.28 14.02 4.99
N ALA A 278 17.11 13.05 5.87
CA ALA A 278 17.92 11.84 5.91
C ALA A 278 17.03 10.63 5.64
N LEU A 279 17.28 9.94 4.54
CA LEU A 279 16.61 8.71 4.17
C LEU A 279 17.59 7.54 4.33
N VAL A 280 17.29 6.64 5.26
CA VAL A 280 18.19 5.54 5.63
C VAL A 280 17.50 4.20 5.38
N PHE A 281 18.18 3.31 4.69
CA PHE A 281 17.77 1.92 4.48
C PHE A 281 18.78 0.95 5.08
N SER A 282 18.30 -0.22 5.45
CA SER A 282 19.14 -1.38 5.73
C SER A 282 19.86 -1.87 4.46
N ASP A 283 20.88 -2.72 4.63
CA ASP A 283 21.59 -3.36 3.52
C ASP A 283 20.60 -4.11 2.60
N SER A 284 20.58 -3.73 1.33
CA SER A 284 19.63 -4.24 0.33
C SER A 284 20.29 -5.19 -0.67
N SER A 285 21.58 -5.49 -0.51
CA SER A 285 22.34 -6.39 -1.41
C SER A 285 21.82 -7.83 -1.43
N GLY A 286 21.17 -8.26 -0.34
CA GLY A 286 20.53 -9.57 -0.22
C GLY A 286 19.12 -9.68 -0.80
N VAL A 287 18.53 -8.57 -1.27
CA VAL A 287 17.15 -8.53 -1.77
C VAL A 287 17.13 -8.37 -3.28
N ALA A 288 16.44 -9.27 -3.99
CA ALA A 288 16.38 -9.22 -5.45
C ALA A 288 15.67 -7.95 -5.95
N TRP A 289 16.26 -7.29 -6.94
CA TRP A 289 15.62 -6.26 -7.76
C TRP A 289 15.39 -6.83 -9.16
N ASP A 290 14.34 -6.40 -9.85
CA ASP A 290 14.22 -6.66 -11.28
C ASP A 290 15.27 -5.82 -12.01
N PRO A 291 16.25 -6.44 -12.70
CA PRO A 291 17.40 -5.73 -13.26
C PRO A 291 17.04 -4.81 -14.44
N SER A 292 15.82 -4.89 -14.96
CA SER A 292 15.34 -4.06 -16.08
C SER A 292 14.67 -2.75 -15.63
N ILE A 293 14.46 -2.58 -14.33
CA ILE A 293 13.67 -1.48 -13.78
C ILE A 293 14.56 -0.44 -13.09
N GLY A 294 14.36 0.84 -13.42
CA GLY A 294 15.09 1.95 -12.80
C GLY A 294 14.41 2.50 -11.55
N LEU A 295 15.21 3.08 -10.65
CA LEU A 295 14.77 3.85 -9.49
C LEU A 295 15.36 5.27 -9.57
N SER A 296 14.50 6.29 -9.50
CA SER A 296 14.94 7.68 -9.51
C SER A 296 14.71 8.33 -8.15
N PHE A 297 15.79 8.80 -7.52
CA PHE A 297 15.71 9.81 -6.48
C PHE A 297 15.62 11.20 -7.14
N ILE A 298 14.65 11.99 -6.74
CA ILE A 298 14.46 13.36 -7.23
C ILE A 298 14.46 14.36 -6.07
N ASN A 299 14.71 15.62 -6.40
CA ASN A 299 14.80 16.73 -5.47
C ASN A 299 15.88 16.53 -4.39
N PHE A 300 16.93 15.77 -4.70
CA PHE A 300 18.11 15.64 -3.83
C PHE A 300 18.94 16.92 -3.86
N ASP A 301 19.18 17.56 -2.72
CA ASP A 301 20.08 18.70 -2.58
C ASP A 301 21.40 18.28 -1.89
N ALA A 302 22.51 18.39 -2.62
CA ALA A 302 23.80 17.89 -2.17
C ALA A 302 24.33 18.69 -0.98
N GLY A 303 24.61 18.01 0.13
CA GLY A 303 25.05 18.63 1.38
C GLY A 303 23.90 19.07 2.30
N VAL A 304 22.65 18.95 1.83
CA VAL A 304 21.43 19.19 2.60
C VAL A 304 20.72 17.86 2.88
N ASP A 305 20.58 17.02 1.85
CA ASP A 305 19.99 15.69 1.93
C ASP A 305 21.05 14.60 2.06
N SER A 306 20.63 13.48 2.66
CA SER A 306 21.41 12.25 2.66
C SER A 306 20.54 11.04 2.34
N ILE A 307 21.04 10.18 1.45
CA ILE A 307 20.46 8.86 1.19
C ILE A 307 21.52 7.84 1.61
N LYS A 308 21.18 6.93 2.52
CA LYS A 308 22.09 5.90 3.01
C LYS A 308 21.48 4.52 2.83
N ILE A 309 22.25 3.58 2.31
CA ILE A 309 21.84 2.17 2.18
C ILE A 309 22.93 1.29 2.80
N GLY A 310 22.57 0.57 3.85
CA GLY A 310 23.51 -0.25 4.62
C GLY A 310 24.52 0.60 5.41
N THR A 311 25.65 -0.01 5.75
CA THR A 311 26.69 0.62 6.58
C THR A 311 28.03 0.81 5.86
N ASN A 312 28.11 0.36 4.61
CA ASN A 312 29.32 0.40 3.80
C ASN A 312 28.97 0.34 2.30
N SER A 313 29.98 0.34 1.44
CA SER A 313 29.82 0.33 -0.03
C SER A 313 29.15 -0.92 -0.61
N ASN A 314 28.94 -1.97 0.19
CA ASN A 314 28.27 -3.21 -0.22
C ASN A 314 26.78 -3.23 0.14
N GLY A 315 26.21 -2.12 0.62
CA GLY A 315 24.76 -2.03 0.90
C GLY A 315 23.87 -2.26 -0.34
N LEU A 316 24.47 -2.22 -1.53
CA LEU A 316 23.87 -2.59 -2.81
C LEU A 316 24.87 -3.45 -3.60
N THR A 317 24.34 -4.35 -4.43
CA THR A 317 25.11 -4.98 -5.51
C THR A 317 25.40 -3.97 -6.63
N VAL A 318 26.40 -4.28 -7.47
CA VAL A 318 26.75 -3.44 -8.65
C VAL A 318 25.57 -3.28 -9.60
N THR A 319 24.78 -4.34 -9.81
CA THR A 319 23.58 -4.29 -10.66
C THR A 319 22.53 -3.36 -10.07
N GLN A 320 22.22 -3.49 -8.78
CA GLN A 320 21.25 -2.62 -8.12
C GLN A 320 21.69 -1.15 -8.16
N LEU A 321 22.96 -0.86 -7.89
CA LEU A 321 23.49 0.50 -7.98
C LEU A 321 23.35 1.07 -9.39
N GLY A 322 23.60 0.26 -10.42
CA GLY A 322 23.45 0.65 -11.82
C GLY A 322 22.00 0.99 -12.25
N GLN A 323 21.01 0.65 -11.44
CA GLN A 323 19.60 0.96 -11.67
C GLN A 323 19.16 2.29 -11.05
N ILE A 324 20.01 2.93 -10.25
CA ILE A 324 19.67 4.14 -9.49
C ILE A 324 20.14 5.40 -10.22
N THR A 325 19.25 6.37 -10.34
CA THR A 325 19.59 7.75 -10.68
C THR A 325 19.24 8.71 -9.54
N ILE A 326 20.06 9.75 -9.34
CA ILE A 326 19.80 10.87 -8.45
C ILE A 326 19.73 12.14 -9.30
N ASN A 327 18.58 12.81 -9.29
CA ASN A 327 18.27 13.95 -10.17
C ASN A 327 18.59 13.66 -11.65
N GLY A 328 18.33 12.42 -12.09
CA GLY A 328 18.57 11.97 -13.46
C GLY A 328 20.03 11.58 -13.78
N LEU A 329 20.96 11.68 -12.83
CA LEU A 329 22.36 11.28 -12.99
C LEU A 329 22.64 9.95 -12.29
N ALA A 330 23.61 9.17 -12.80
CA ALA A 330 23.98 7.89 -12.20
C ALA A 330 24.42 8.06 -10.73
N ALA A 331 24.05 7.11 -9.88
CA ALA A 331 24.46 7.10 -8.47
C ALA A 331 25.79 6.38 -8.25
N THR A 332 26.48 6.76 -7.17
CA THR A 332 27.62 6.06 -6.57
C THR A 332 27.31 5.78 -5.10
N ILE A 333 27.97 4.80 -4.49
CA ILE A 333 27.89 4.52 -3.05
C ILE A 333 29.29 4.63 -2.43
N ASP A 334 29.40 5.36 -1.32
CA ASP A 334 30.68 5.55 -0.62
C ASP A 334 30.98 4.42 0.39
N SER A 335 32.14 4.49 1.05
CA SER A 335 32.55 3.48 2.04
C SER A 335 31.69 3.44 3.31
N ASN A 336 30.83 4.44 3.52
CA ASN A 336 29.92 4.55 4.66
C ASN A 336 28.47 4.20 4.29
N GLY A 337 28.20 3.86 3.02
CA GLY A 337 26.89 3.51 2.51
C GLY A 337 26.05 4.71 2.02
N PHE A 338 26.62 5.91 1.94
CA PHE A 338 25.90 7.08 1.40
C PHE A 338 25.91 7.07 -0.12
N LEU A 339 24.75 7.35 -0.71
CA LEU A 339 24.64 7.58 -2.14
C LEU A 339 25.03 9.02 -2.47
N ALA A 340 25.68 9.18 -3.62
CA ALA A 340 26.02 10.48 -4.19
C ALA A 340 25.85 10.46 -5.72
N ILE A 341 25.65 11.63 -6.31
CA ILE A 341 25.68 11.80 -7.76
C ILE A 341 27.09 11.45 -8.26
N SER A 342 27.18 10.56 -9.24
CA SER A 342 28.44 10.26 -9.92
C SER A 342 28.99 11.56 -10.52
N ALA A 343 30.17 11.99 -10.07
CA ALA A 343 30.80 13.20 -10.57
C ALA A 343 30.88 13.17 -12.10
N ILE A 344 30.35 14.21 -12.76
CA ILE A 344 30.66 14.47 -14.16
C ILE A 344 32.12 14.97 -14.16
N PRO A 345 33.05 14.39 -14.94
CA PRO A 345 34.42 14.89 -14.96
C PRO A 345 34.39 16.38 -15.28
N GLU A 346 35.02 17.20 -14.44
CA GLU A 346 34.96 18.64 -14.61
C GLU A 346 35.48 19.03 -16.01
N PRO A 347 34.99 20.12 -16.63
CA PRO A 347 35.50 20.61 -17.91
C PRO A 347 37.03 20.76 -17.95
N THR A 348 37.65 21.04 -16.80
CA THR A 348 39.10 21.15 -16.61
C THR A 348 39.82 19.81 -16.79
N THR A 349 39.20 18.69 -16.45
CA THR A 349 39.74 17.34 -16.68
C THR A 349 39.82 17.08 -18.18
N TYR A 350 38.76 17.39 -18.92
CA TYR A 350 38.76 17.30 -20.38
C TYR A 350 39.75 18.30 -21.02
N ALA A 351 39.81 19.53 -20.51
CA ALA A 351 40.76 20.55 -20.98
C ALA A 351 42.22 20.16 -20.72
N ALA A 352 42.53 19.51 -19.59
CA ALA A 352 43.86 19.01 -19.28
C ALA A 352 44.27 17.88 -20.23
N PHE A 353 43.34 16.96 -20.57
CA PHE A 353 43.61 15.92 -21.56
C PHE A 353 43.87 16.50 -22.96
N VAL A 354 43.08 17.48 -23.40
CA VAL A 354 43.30 18.16 -24.69
C VAL A 354 44.60 18.99 -24.68
N GLY A 355 44.89 19.67 -23.56
CA GLY A 355 46.14 20.40 -23.34
C GLY A 355 47.36 19.49 -23.40
N ALA A 356 47.33 18.32 -22.77
CA ALA A 356 48.41 17.34 -22.81
C ALA A 356 48.63 16.76 -24.22
N LEU A 357 47.56 16.46 -24.96
CA LEU A 357 47.65 15.98 -26.34
C LEU A 357 48.23 17.04 -27.29
N SER A 358 47.81 18.29 -27.15
CA SER A 358 48.35 19.40 -27.96
C SER A 358 49.82 19.68 -27.66
N LEU A 359 50.24 19.65 -26.39
CA LEU A 359 51.66 19.74 -26.00
C LEU A 359 52.48 18.55 -26.54
N GLY A 360 51.94 17.33 -26.46
CA GLY A 360 52.56 16.14 -27.04
C GLY A 360 52.77 16.27 -28.56
N TRP A 361 51.77 16.80 -29.27
CA TRP A 361 51.87 17.05 -30.71
C TRP A 361 52.91 18.12 -31.06
N VAL A 362 52.98 19.22 -30.30
CA VAL A 362 53.99 20.27 -30.47
C VAL A 362 55.39 19.74 -30.20
N ALA A 363 55.57 18.93 -29.15
CA ALA A 363 56.84 18.30 -28.83
C ALA A 363 57.29 17.31 -29.92
N ALA A 364 56.37 16.51 -30.46
CA ALA A 364 56.64 15.60 -31.58
C ALA A 364 57.06 16.37 -32.85
N ARG A 365 56.42 17.52 -33.14
CA ARG A 365 56.78 18.38 -34.27
C ARG A 365 58.16 19.02 -34.11
N ARG A 366 58.54 19.40 -32.89
CA ARG A 366 59.90 19.90 -32.60
C ARG A 366 60.96 18.83 -32.79
N LYS A 367 60.73 17.59 -32.33
CA LYS A 367 61.67 16.48 -32.56
C LYS A 367 61.87 16.18 -34.05
N ARG A 368 60.80 16.14 -34.86
CA ARG A 368 60.92 15.90 -36.32
C ARG A 368 61.74 16.96 -37.07
N ARG A 369 61.78 18.21 -36.57
CA ARG A 369 62.61 19.28 -37.16
C ARG A 369 64.09 19.18 -36.76
N ALA A 370 64.42 18.57 -35.62
CA ALA A 370 65.79 18.40 -35.16
C ALA A 370 66.55 17.29 -35.90
N TYR A 371 65.86 16.37 -36.58
CA TYR A 371 66.44 15.28 -37.36
C TYR A 371 66.45 15.55 -38.88
N ALA A 372 66.09 16.76 -39.32
CA ALA A 372 66.01 17.14 -40.74
C ALA A 372 67.17 18.06 -41.18
N VAL A 373 68.36 17.87 -40.60
CA VAL A 373 69.62 18.50 -41.04
C VAL A 373 70.41 17.52 -41.87
#